data_AF-A0A945CYF7-F1
#
_entry.id   AF-A0A945CYF7-F1
#
_cell.length_a   1.000
_cell.length_b   1.000
_cell.length_c   1.000
_cell.angle_alpha   90.00
_cell.angle_beta   90.00
_cell.angle_gamma   90.00
#
_symmetry.space_group_name_H-M   'P 1'
#
loop_
_entity.id
_entity.type
_entity.pdbx_description
1 polymer ?
#
loop_
_entity_poly.entity_id
_entity_poly.type
_entity_poly.pdbx_seq_one_letter_code
_entity_poly.pdbx_strand_id
1 'polypeptide(L)'
;MRFTPKIVPALLAICASTPFAFAVPSSQLTLDQLRQQHPKLRTLDVKGNITKMVAPDMATGRTSEQSAQNFLRTWSNALGVNANDFIAEGPFEDGHHLQQFMFNPQTGEHKFTGVYFKQQIDGLPVYGSRLMVLARNVQGFPIVNATVDLRDVIGFKKPRRMMNNSALALMAAATRFGASVTTTEPELMVYAGSQEEHAEPRAVLVFEAQVGGGWNPDNYQKAELLVDAETGEILFEKNLILHADGTVSGVATESSGADTCDPESATGLPYAKVTRGGNTAYADANGNFTISGSGNLTSKLEGQWFKVNNNNGSDSSISQSGLNILHNSSNSSEYYRAEVNGYLQSNIVRDFALEHAPGFPTIGSQTSFPVNVGVSGTCNAFYDYSSINFYNAGGGCSNTAFSVVVHHEYGHHMVAVAGSGQ
;
A
#
# COMPACT_ATOMS: atom_id res chain seq x y z
N MET A 1 86.08 46.49 -27.38
CA MET A 1 85.22 45.97 -26.31
C MET A 1 84.06 45.20 -26.94
N ARG A 2 84.05 43.88 -26.84
CA ARG A 2 82.95 43.01 -27.31
C ARG A 2 82.58 42.09 -26.16
N PHE A 3 81.34 42.20 -25.69
CA PHE A 3 80.71 41.26 -24.77
C PHE A 3 79.70 40.41 -25.55
N THR A 4 79.84 39.09 -25.48
CA THR A 4 78.77 38.13 -25.74
C THR A 4 78.93 36.96 -24.76
N PRO A 5 77.86 36.55 -24.05
CA PRO A 5 77.90 35.56 -22.98
C PRO A 5 77.72 34.12 -23.50
N LYS A 6 78.26 33.14 -22.77
CA LYS A 6 77.98 31.70 -22.98
C LYS A 6 76.91 31.24 -21.98
N ILE A 7 75.86 30.61 -22.49
CA ILE A 7 74.75 29.99 -21.76
C ILE A 7 75.11 28.54 -21.43
N VAL A 8 74.87 28.11 -20.19
CA VAL A 8 74.92 26.70 -19.75
C VAL A 8 73.50 26.33 -19.28
N PRO A 9 72.90 25.21 -19.74
CA PRO A 9 71.54 24.86 -19.36
C PRO A 9 71.52 24.15 -18.00
N ALA A 10 70.64 24.60 -17.11
CA ALA A 10 70.28 23.91 -15.88
C ALA A 10 69.04 23.05 -16.13
N LEU A 11 69.14 21.72 -15.93
CA LEU A 11 67.99 20.84 -15.85
C LEU A 11 67.35 20.99 -14.46
N LEU A 12 66.14 21.54 -14.40
CA LEU A 12 65.24 21.41 -13.24
C LEU A 12 64.28 20.25 -13.51
N ALA A 13 64.38 19.17 -12.75
CA ALA A 13 63.38 18.11 -12.72
C ALA A 13 62.22 18.55 -11.80
N ILE A 14 61.03 18.74 -12.37
CA ILE A 14 59.80 19.02 -11.63
C ILE A 14 59.13 17.67 -11.36
N CYS A 15 59.21 17.19 -10.12
CA CYS A 15 58.38 16.07 -9.64
C CYS A 15 56.97 16.59 -9.37
N ALA A 16 56.02 16.28 -10.24
CA ALA A 16 54.59 16.47 -9.99
C ALA A 16 54.06 15.26 -9.19
N SER A 17 53.78 15.46 -7.90
CA SER A 17 53.03 14.50 -7.08
C SER A 17 51.53 14.74 -7.28
N THR A 18 50.87 13.88 -8.06
CA THR A 18 49.41 13.79 -8.08
C THR A 18 48.92 13.12 -6.79
N PRO A 19 47.99 13.73 -6.03
CA PRO A 19 47.38 13.05 -4.89
C PRO A 19 46.45 11.94 -5.40
N PHE A 20 46.68 10.71 -4.93
CA PHE A 20 45.74 9.62 -5.12
C PHE A 20 44.47 9.93 -4.31
N ALA A 21 43.37 10.24 -5.00
CA ALA A 21 42.05 10.24 -4.39
C ALA A 21 41.65 8.78 -4.10
N PHE A 22 41.60 8.40 -2.83
CA PHE A 22 41.05 7.10 -2.43
C PHE A 22 39.57 7.06 -2.75
N ALA A 23 39.12 6.04 -3.50
CA ALA A 23 37.70 5.81 -3.72
C ALA A 23 37.01 5.53 -2.37
N VAL A 24 35.92 6.25 -2.09
CA VAL A 24 35.10 6.00 -0.90
C VAL A 24 34.54 4.58 -0.99
N PRO A 25 34.68 3.73 0.05
CA PRO A 25 34.07 2.41 0.08
C PRO A 25 32.56 2.52 -0.16
N SER A 26 31.95 1.56 -0.87
CA SER A 26 30.52 1.58 -1.17
C SER A 26 29.63 1.70 0.08
N SER A 27 30.11 1.21 1.23
CA SER A 27 29.43 1.30 2.53
C SER A 27 29.44 2.67 3.20
N GLN A 28 30.16 3.64 2.64
CA GLN A 28 30.25 5.00 3.15
C GLN A 28 29.71 6.03 2.16
N LEU A 29 29.10 5.59 1.06
CA LEU A 29 28.51 6.50 0.08
C LEU A 29 27.32 7.25 0.69
N THR A 30 27.26 8.54 0.41
CA THR A 30 26.11 9.40 0.69
C THR A 30 25.03 9.20 -0.36
N LEU A 31 23.79 9.59 -0.05
CA LEU A 31 22.68 9.51 -1.00
C LEU A 31 22.96 10.29 -2.30
N ASP A 32 23.63 11.44 -2.22
CA ASP A 32 23.96 12.25 -3.40
C ASP A 32 24.99 11.55 -4.30
N GLN A 33 26.00 10.90 -3.71
CA GLN A 33 26.95 10.08 -4.48
C GLN A 33 26.24 8.88 -5.14
N LEU A 34 25.30 8.25 -4.45
CA LEU A 34 24.51 7.16 -5.01
C LEU A 34 23.58 7.64 -6.14
N ARG A 35 22.97 8.83 -6.02
CA ARG A 35 22.20 9.45 -7.12
C ARG A 35 23.05 9.74 -8.35
N GLN A 36 24.31 10.12 -8.17
CA GLN A 36 25.25 10.31 -9.28
C GLN A 36 25.60 8.98 -9.96
N GLN A 37 25.78 7.91 -9.19
CA GLN A 37 26.07 6.57 -9.72
C GLN A 37 24.83 5.91 -10.36
N HIS A 38 23.64 6.25 -9.88
CA HIS A 38 22.36 5.73 -10.37
C HIS A 38 21.46 6.88 -10.87
N PRO A 39 21.76 7.50 -12.03
CA PRO A 39 21.05 8.69 -12.51
C PRO A 39 19.57 8.44 -12.85
N LYS A 40 19.14 7.19 -12.92
CA LYS A 40 17.74 6.78 -13.13
C LYS A 40 17.02 6.39 -11.82
N LEU A 41 17.68 6.56 -10.67
CA LEU A 41 17.08 6.33 -9.37
C LEU A 41 15.93 7.31 -9.15
N ARG A 42 14.79 6.77 -8.71
CA ARG A 42 13.64 7.53 -8.21
C ARG A 42 13.40 7.13 -6.77
N THR A 43 13.19 8.11 -5.90
CA THR A 43 12.81 7.89 -4.50
C THR A 43 11.41 8.45 -4.25
N LEU A 44 10.68 7.80 -3.34
CA LEU A 44 9.48 8.36 -2.71
C LEU A 44 9.85 8.68 -1.27
N ASP A 45 9.54 9.91 -0.86
CA ASP A 45 9.83 10.41 0.49
C ASP A 45 8.51 10.71 1.21
N VAL A 46 8.40 10.27 2.47
CA VAL A 46 7.28 10.59 3.37
C VAL A 46 7.85 11.19 4.64
N LYS A 47 7.47 12.44 4.95
CA LYS A 47 7.97 13.20 6.12
C LYS A 47 9.51 13.20 6.27
N GLY A 48 10.24 13.20 5.15
CA GLY A 48 11.71 13.22 5.14
C GLY A 48 12.39 11.85 5.14
N ASN A 49 11.62 10.76 5.22
CA ASN A 49 12.14 9.39 5.14
C ASN A 49 11.92 8.81 3.74
N ILE A 50 12.95 8.21 3.15
CA ILE A 50 12.81 7.44 1.91
C ILE A 50 11.99 6.19 2.21
N THR A 51 10.83 6.02 1.58
CA THR A 51 9.95 4.86 1.74
C THR A 51 9.98 3.92 0.54
N LYS A 52 10.38 4.43 -0.63
CA LYS A 52 10.51 3.64 -1.85
C LYS A 52 11.69 4.09 -2.70
N MET A 53 12.34 3.13 -3.33
CA MET A 53 13.45 3.35 -4.25
C MET A 53 13.23 2.51 -5.51
N VAL A 54 13.42 3.09 -6.68
CA VAL A 54 13.28 2.40 -7.97
C VAL A 54 14.40 2.81 -8.91
N ALA A 55 15.13 1.85 -9.45
CA ALA A 55 16.14 2.07 -10.48
C ALA A 55 16.25 0.83 -11.40
N PRO A 56 16.91 0.94 -12.56
CA PRO A 56 17.19 -0.23 -13.40
C PRO A 56 18.08 -1.28 -12.71
N ASP A 57 19.02 -0.83 -11.88
CA ASP A 57 19.92 -1.63 -11.06
C ASP A 57 20.39 -0.83 -9.84
N MET A 58 20.13 -1.30 -8.62
CA MET A 58 20.66 -0.70 -7.38
C MET A 58 21.77 -1.54 -6.74
N ALA A 59 21.75 -2.85 -7.00
CA ALA A 59 22.79 -3.79 -6.63
C ALA A 59 22.63 -5.06 -7.46
N THR A 60 23.72 -5.81 -7.65
CA THR A 60 23.75 -7.07 -8.42
C THR A 60 24.51 -8.14 -7.67
N GLY A 61 24.27 -9.41 -7.99
CA GLY A 61 24.87 -10.57 -7.33
C GLY A 61 24.65 -11.85 -8.13
N ARG A 62 25.19 -12.96 -7.65
CA ARG A 62 24.99 -14.28 -8.29
C ARG A 62 23.64 -14.91 -7.95
N THR A 63 22.98 -14.42 -6.89
CA THR A 63 21.62 -14.80 -6.47
C THR A 63 20.86 -13.55 -6.02
N SER A 64 19.54 -13.67 -5.82
CA SER A 64 18.71 -12.63 -5.22
C SER A 64 19.22 -12.20 -3.84
N GLU A 65 19.60 -13.17 -3.00
CA GLU A 65 20.10 -12.96 -1.64
C GLU A 65 21.43 -12.21 -1.66
N GLN A 66 22.35 -12.61 -2.55
CA GLN A 66 23.64 -11.93 -2.67
C GLN A 66 23.46 -10.48 -3.17
N SER A 67 22.52 -10.25 -4.09
CA SER A 67 22.19 -8.92 -4.58
C SER A 67 21.59 -8.06 -3.47
N ALA A 68 20.74 -8.64 -2.63
CA ALA A 68 20.15 -7.99 -1.47
C ALA A 68 21.21 -7.66 -0.38
N GLN A 69 22.16 -8.55 -0.12
CA GLN A 69 23.28 -8.27 0.78
C GLN A 69 24.20 -7.17 0.22
N ASN A 70 24.43 -7.14 -1.09
CA ASN A 70 25.14 -6.06 -1.75
C ASN A 70 24.38 -4.73 -1.66
N PHE A 71 23.05 -4.78 -1.73
CA PHE A 71 22.20 -3.62 -1.50
C PHE A 71 22.40 -3.07 -0.08
N LEU A 72 22.27 -3.90 0.96
CA LEU A 72 22.52 -3.48 2.35
C LEU A 72 23.90 -2.83 2.50
N ARG A 73 24.96 -3.48 2.00
CA ARG A 73 26.33 -2.96 2.04
C ARG A 73 26.51 -1.60 1.37
N THR A 74 25.68 -1.25 0.41
CA THR A 74 25.84 -0.03 -0.41
C THR A 74 24.91 1.09 0.05
N TRP A 75 23.68 0.74 0.43
CA TRP A 75 22.59 1.70 0.63
C TRP A 75 22.28 1.97 2.11
N SER A 76 22.65 1.08 3.04
CA SER A 76 22.30 1.25 4.47
C SER A 76 22.77 2.58 5.05
N ASN A 77 23.99 3.03 4.74
CA ASN A 77 24.50 4.32 5.21
C ASN A 77 23.66 5.51 4.69
N ALA A 78 23.24 5.48 3.42
CA ALA A 78 22.37 6.52 2.86
C ALA A 78 20.94 6.47 3.42
N LEU A 79 20.53 5.32 3.96
CA LEU A 79 19.27 5.12 4.69
C LEU A 79 19.41 5.40 6.20
N GLY A 80 20.57 5.85 6.68
CA GLY A 80 20.79 6.20 8.08
C GLY A 80 20.92 5.00 9.04
N VAL A 81 21.22 3.81 8.52
CA VAL A 81 21.30 2.57 9.30
C VAL A 81 22.61 1.80 9.03
N ASN A 82 22.97 0.87 9.91
CA ASN A 82 24.12 -0.02 9.68
C ASN A 82 23.70 -1.22 8.82
N ALA A 83 24.58 -1.64 7.90
CA ALA A 83 24.33 -2.83 7.08
C ALA A 83 24.24 -4.14 7.89
N ASN A 84 24.80 -4.18 9.11
CA ASN A 84 24.75 -5.34 10.01
C ASN A 84 23.53 -5.33 10.94
N ASP A 85 22.75 -4.25 10.95
CA ASP A 85 21.58 -4.05 11.81
C ASP A 85 20.31 -4.63 11.16
N PHE A 86 20.45 -5.80 10.53
CA PHE A 86 19.39 -6.50 9.82
C PHE A 86 19.43 -8.01 10.07
N ILE A 87 18.26 -8.60 10.23
CA ILE A 87 18.05 -10.05 10.20
C ILE A 87 17.24 -10.43 8.97
N ALA A 88 17.53 -11.61 8.40
CA ALA A 88 16.85 -12.11 7.21
C ALA A 88 15.52 -12.77 7.61
N GLU A 89 14.49 -11.94 7.75
CA GLU A 89 13.16 -12.33 8.18
C GLU A 89 12.10 -11.54 7.41
N GLY A 90 11.09 -12.23 6.89
CA GLY A 90 9.94 -11.64 6.22
C GLY A 90 8.71 -11.54 7.11
N PRO A 91 7.64 -10.87 6.65
CA PRO A 91 6.41 -10.68 7.41
C PRO A 91 5.49 -11.92 7.40
N PHE A 92 6.04 -13.11 7.18
CA PHE A 92 5.30 -14.35 7.01
C PHE A 92 5.32 -15.18 8.30
N GLU A 93 4.30 -16.00 8.52
CA GLU A 93 4.12 -16.75 9.77
C GLU A 93 5.29 -17.70 10.09
N ASP A 94 5.89 -18.29 9.05
CA ASP A 94 7.07 -19.16 9.16
C ASP A 94 8.41 -18.40 9.13
N GLY A 95 8.36 -17.06 9.05
CA GLY A 95 9.52 -16.18 9.05
C GLY A 95 10.38 -16.24 7.79
N HIS A 96 9.96 -16.91 6.72
CA HIS A 96 10.76 -16.98 5.50
C HIS A 96 11.04 -15.56 4.95
N HIS A 97 12.19 -15.36 4.30
CA HIS A 97 12.61 -14.02 3.86
C HIS A 97 12.78 -13.91 2.34
N LEU A 98 12.39 -14.95 1.61
CA LEU A 98 12.43 -15.02 0.15
C LEU A 98 11.06 -15.35 -0.39
N GLN A 99 10.47 -14.44 -1.16
CA GLN A 99 9.19 -14.65 -1.81
C GLN A 99 9.33 -14.47 -3.32
N GLN A 100 8.88 -15.46 -4.09
CA GLN A 100 8.85 -15.35 -5.55
C GLN A 100 7.56 -14.65 -6.01
N PHE A 101 7.66 -13.82 -7.05
CA PHE A 101 6.56 -13.02 -7.58
C PHE A 101 6.43 -13.16 -9.09
N MET A 102 5.22 -12.91 -9.61
CA MET A 102 4.92 -12.88 -11.04
C MET A 102 5.31 -14.21 -11.72
N PHE A 103 4.64 -15.29 -11.30
CA PHE A 103 4.78 -16.61 -11.91
C PHE A 103 4.40 -16.57 -13.39
N ASN A 104 5.22 -17.15 -14.25
CA ASN A 104 4.94 -17.35 -15.66
C ASN A 104 4.62 -18.83 -15.92
N PRO A 105 3.35 -19.19 -16.17
CA PRO A 105 2.97 -20.58 -16.43
C PRO A 105 3.63 -21.20 -17.66
N GLN A 106 4.08 -20.39 -18.63
CA GLN A 106 4.69 -20.88 -19.86
C GLN A 106 6.13 -21.36 -19.65
N THR A 107 6.87 -20.69 -18.74
CA THR A 107 8.27 -21.03 -18.46
C THR A 107 8.43 -21.79 -17.15
N GLY A 108 7.43 -21.76 -16.26
CA GLY A 108 7.52 -22.29 -14.90
C GLY A 108 8.39 -21.43 -13.98
N GLU A 109 8.80 -20.24 -14.42
CA GLU A 109 9.70 -19.35 -13.69
C GLU A 109 8.96 -18.14 -13.13
N HIS A 110 9.57 -17.47 -12.15
CA HIS A 110 9.07 -16.23 -11.57
C HIS A 110 9.87 -15.05 -12.07
N LYS A 111 9.23 -13.93 -12.39
CA LYS A 111 9.92 -12.73 -12.90
C LYS A 111 10.78 -12.05 -11.83
N PHE A 112 10.39 -12.14 -10.57
CA PHE A 112 11.08 -11.49 -9.46
C PHE A 112 11.17 -12.37 -8.22
N THR A 113 12.15 -12.04 -7.38
CA THR A 113 12.27 -12.56 -6.02
C THR A 113 12.40 -11.37 -5.07
N GLY A 114 11.47 -11.24 -4.13
CA GLY A 114 11.58 -10.30 -3.02
C GLY A 114 12.42 -10.90 -1.90
N VAL A 115 13.38 -10.12 -1.41
CA VAL A 115 14.22 -10.46 -0.26
C VAL A 115 13.88 -9.49 0.87
N TYR A 116 13.56 -10.04 2.03
CA TYR A 116 13.06 -9.30 3.18
C TYR A 116 14.08 -9.26 4.32
N PHE A 117 14.13 -8.14 5.01
CA PHE A 117 14.91 -7.96 6.21
C PHE A 117 14.07 -7.24 7.27
N LYS A 118 14.26 -7.62 8.53
CA LYS A 118 13.80 -6.87 9.70
C LYS A 118 14.98 -6.13 10.31
N GLN A 119 14.80 -4.86 10.68
CA GLN A 119 15.85 -4.08 11.34
C GLN A 119 16.07 -4.65 12.75
N GLN A 120 17.32 -4.64 13.22
CA GLN A 120 17.67 -4.97 14.59
C GLN A 120 18.65 -3.96 15.17
N ILE A 121 18.68 -3.83 16.49
CA ILE A 121 19.70 -3.05 17.19
C ILE A 121 20.06 -3.74 18.51
N ASP A 122 21.35 -3.90 18.77
CA ASP A 122 21.89 -4.58 19.96
C ASP A 122 21.25 -5.96 20.23
N GLY A 123 21.01 -6.71 19.14
CA GLY A 123 20.41 -8.04 19.15
C GLY A 123 18.92 -8.09 19.45
N LEU A 124 18.19 -6.97 19.38
CA LEU A 124 16.74 -6.92 19.46
C LEU A 124 16.13 -6.49 18.11
N PRO A 125 15.08 -7.18 17.63
CA PRO A 125 14.36 -6.75 16.43
C PRO A 125 13.60 -5.44 16.70
N VAL A 126 13.51 -4.59 15.68
CA VAL A 126 12.77 -3.32 15.74
C VAL A 126 11.34 -3.54 15.26
N TYR A 127 10.37 -3.24 16.11
CA TYR A 127 8.95 -3.44 15.85
C TYR A 127 8.48 -2.64 14.62
N GLY A 128 7.67 -3.29 13.78
CA GLY A 128 7.10 -2.69 12.58
C GLY A 128 8.12 -2.32 11.49
N SER A 129 9.39 -2.66 11.65
CA SER A 129 10.42 -2.41 10.65
C SER A 129 10.43 -3.48 9.56
N ARG A 130 10.72 -3.07 8.33
CA ARG A 130 10.90 -3.94 7.17
C ARG A 130 11.70 -3.23 6.08
N LEU A 131 12.74 -3.88 5.60
CA LEU A 131 13.34 -3.56 4.31
C LEU A 131 13.04 -4.70 3.33
N MET A 132 12.36 -4.39 2.24
CA MET A 132 12.13 -5.34 1.16
C MET A 132 12.86 -4.86 -0.09
N VAL A 133 13.66 -5.72 -0.70
CA VAL A 133 14.26 -5.47 -2.01
C VAL A 133 13.74 -6.46 -3.04
N LEU A 134 13.48 -6.00 -4.25
CA LEU A 134 12.97 -6.83 -5.35
C LEU A 134 14.08 -7.06 -6.38
N ALA A 135 14.57 -8.29 -6.44
CA ALA A 135 15.52 -8.74 -7.45
C ALA A 135 14.77 -9.24 -8.69
N ARG A 136 15.21 -8.84 -9.89
CA ARG A 136 14.72 -9.43 -11.14
C ARG A 136 15.43 -10.76 -11.39
N ASN A 137 14.69 -11.82 -11.71
CA ASN A 137 15.26 -13.14 -11.99
C ASN A 137 15.81 -13.22 -13.42
N VAL A 138 16.89 -12.48 -13.64
CA VAL A 138 17.73 -12.51 -14.85
C VAL A 138 19.19 -12.59 -14.42
N GLN A 139 20.11 -12.77 -15.37
CA GLN A 139 21.54 -12.76 -15.08
C GLN A 139 21.94 -11.52 -14.28
N GLY A 140 22.60 -11.74 -13.14
CA GLY A 140 23.06 -10.68 -12.23
C GLY A 140 22.05 -10.24 -11.16
N PHE A 141 20.82 -10.76 -11.19
CA PHE A 141 19.78 -10.52 -10.18
C PHE A 141 19.62 -9.04 -9.76
N PRO A 142 19.51 -8.09 -10.70
CA PRO A 142 19.54 -6.68 -10.35
C PRO A 142 18.39 -6.33 -9.42
N ILE A 143 18.71 -5.63 -8.33
CA ILE A 143 17.72 -5.02 -7.44
C ILE A 143 17.10 -3.83 -8.18
N VAL A 144 15.81 -3.91 -8.48
CA VAL A 144 15.09 -2.89 -9.27
C VAL A 144 14.15 -2.03 -8.42
N ASN A 145 13.82 -2.49 -7.22
CA ASN A 145 12.92 -1.82 -6.31
C ASN A 145 13.34 -2.10 -4.86
N ALA A 146 13.19 -1.12 -3.98
CA ALA A 146 13.25 -1.30 -2.55
C ALA A 146 12.08 -0.56 -1.87
N THR A 147 11.44 -1.22 -0.92
CA THR A 147 10.48 -0.63 0.02
C THR A 147 11.13 -0.54 1.38
N VAL A 148 11.16 0.65 1.95
CA VAL A 148 11.94 0.98 3.15
C VAL A 148 10.98 1.39 4.27
N ASP A 149 10.96 0.61 5.33
CA ASP A 149 10.19 0.84 6.55
C ASP A 149 11.14 0.69 7.75
N LEU A 150 11.91 1.73 8.04
CA LEU A 150 12.95 1.70 9.09
C LEU A 150 12.61 2.70 10.20
N ARG A 151 13.22 2.52 11.36
CA ARG A 151 13.10 3.46 12.49
C ARG A 151 14.45 4.05 12.84
N ASP A 152 14.44 5.27 13.34
CA ASP A 152 15.60 5.85 14.00
C ASP A 152 15.78 5.18 15.35
N VAL A 153 16.87 4.43 15.49
CA VAL A 153 17.25 3.72 16.72
C VAL A 153 18.65 4.10 17.16
N ILE A 154 19.18 5.22 16.65
CA ILE A 154 20.53 5.67 16.94
C ILE A 154 20.66 5.93 18.44
N GLY A 155 21.71 5.37 19.05
CA GLY A 155 21.99 5.54 20.47
C GLY A 155 21.28 4.55 21.39
N PHE A 156 20.33 3.74 20.90
CA PHE A 156 19.73 2.68 21.69
C PHE A 156 20.79 1.66 22.13
N LYS A 157 20.69 1.22 23.39
CA LYS A 157 21.48 0.12 23.95
C LYS A 157 20.58 -0.77 24.77
N LYS A 158 20.62 -2.07 24.52
CA LYS A 158 19.84 -3.05 25.25
C LYS A 158 20.25 -3.04 26.72
N PRO A 159 19.30 -2.86 27.66
CA PRO A 159 19.62 -2.98 29.08
C PRO A 159 20.08 -4.41 29.42
N ARG A 160 21.19 -4.54 30.16
CA ARG A 160 21.90 -5.82 30.40
C ARG A 160 21.06 -6.98 30.95
N ARG A 161 19.97 -6.69 31.66
CA ARG A 161 19.12 -7.69 32.33
C ARG A 161 17.76 -7.87 31.67
N MET A 162 17.54 -7.24 30.52
CA MET A 162 16.24 -7.24 29.88
C MET A 162 16.04 -8.52 29.07
N MET A 163 14.91 -9.17 29.33
CA MET A 163 14.50 -10.44 28.74
C MET A 163 12.97 -10.46 28.58
N ASN A 164 12.46 -11.42 27.80
CA ASN A 164 11.02 -11.67 27.73
C ASN A 164 10.47 -11.89 29.15
N ASN A 165 9.35 -11.26 29.46
CA ASN A 165 8.73 -11.33 30.78
C ASN A 165 7.20 -11.47 30.67
N SER A 166 6.74 -12.73 30.60
CA SER A 166 5.32 -13.06 30.48
C SER A 166 4.49 -12.59 31.69
N ALA A 167 5.09 -12.49 32.87
CA ALA A 167 4.39 -12.01 34.06
C ALA A 167 4.09 -10.51 33.98
N LEU A 168 5.04 -9.70 33.51
CA LEU A 168 4.83 -8.27 33.28
C LEU A 168 3.82 -8.02 32.16
N ALA A 169 3.94 -8.75 31.04
CA ALA A 169 3.00 -8.70 29.93
C ALA A 169 1.56 -9.00 30.39
N LEU A 170 1.36 -10.09 31.12
CA LEU A 170 0.06 -10.48 31.67
C LEU A 170 -0.47 -9.44 32.67
N MET A 171 0.38 -8.88 33.52
CA MET A 171 -0.02 -7.87 34.50
C MET A 171 -0.49 -6.56 33.82
N ALA A 172 0.24 -6.09 32.80
CA ALA A 172 -0.13 -4.93 32.02
C ALA A 172 -1.45 -5.16 31.27
N ALA A 173 -1.59 -6.33 30.62
CA ALA A 173 -2.83 -6.72 29.94
C ALA A 173 -4.01 -6.80 30.91
N ALA A 174 -3.83 -7.39 32.10
CA ALA A 174 -4.88 -7.54 33.09
C ALA A 174 -5.34 -6.18 33.66
N THR A 175 -4.42 -5.22 33.76
CA THR A 175 -4.73 -3.83 34.13
C THR A 175 -5.59 -3.15 33.06
N ARG A 176 -5.37 -3.46 31.78
CA ARG A 176 -6.07 -2.86 30.64
C ARG A 176 -7.40 -3.53 30.26
N PHE A 177 -7.47 -4.86 30.34
CA PHE A 177 -8.59 -5.69 29.85
C PHE A 177 -9.31 -6.48 30.96
N GLY A 178 -8.84 -6.40 32.21
CA GLY A 178 -9.38 -7.14 33.34
C GLY A 178 -8.74 -8.53 33.55
N ALA A 179 -9.04 -9.13 34.69
CA ALA A 179 -8.35 -10.34 35.18
C ALA A 179 -8.56 -11.60 34.33
N SER A 180 -9.54 -11.61 33.43
CA SER A 180 -9.84 -12.74 32.53
C SER A 180 -9.07 -12.70 31.21
N VAL A 181 -8.19 -11.73 31.01
CA VAL A 181 -7.38 -11.61 29.79
C VAL A 181 -6.43 -12.81 29.66
N THR A 182 -6.25 -13.27 28.43
CA THR A 182 -5.18 -14.20 28.05
C THR A 182 -4.19 -13.48 27.14
N THR A 183 -2.94 -13.92 27.16
CA THR A 183 -1.87 -13.35 26.33
C THR A 183 -1.10 -14.43 25.61
N THR A 184 -0.54 -14.12 24.43
CA THR A 184 0.50 -14.95 23.81
C THR A 184 1.82 -14.80 24.57
N GLU A 185 2.82 -15.62 24.21
CA GLU A 185 4.18 -15.41 24.69
C GLU A 185 4.72 -14.08 24.13
N PRO A 186 5.27 -13.18 24.97
CA PRO A 186 5.77 -11.90 24.48
C PRO A 186 7.13 -12.02 23.82
N GLU A 187 7.34 -11.21 22.79
CA GLU A 187 8.62 -10.99 22.14
C GLU A 187 9.24 -9.65 22.60
N LEU A 188 10.49 -9.67 23.07
CA LEU A 188 11.24 -8.48 23.41
C LEU A 188 11.78 -7.82 22.13
N MET A 189 11.30 -6.63 21.85
CA MET A 189 11.63 -5.83 20.66
C MET A 189 12.05 -4.41 21.05
N VAL A 190 12.41 -3.60 20.06
CA VAL A 190 12.58 -2.15 20.19
C VAL A 190 11.43 -1.44 19.50
N TYR A 191 10.75 -0.54 20.20
CA TYR A 191 9.78 0.38 19.64
C TYR A 191 10.39 1.77 19.52
N ALA A 192 10.28 2.38 18.34
CA ALA A 192 10.79 3.71 18.04
C ALA A 192 9.80 4.48 17.15
N GLY A 193 8.50 4.27 17.39
CA GLY A 193 7.42 4.90 16.65
C GLY A 193 7.01 4.15 15.36
N SER A 194 6.45 4.89 14.42
CA SER A 194 5.96 4.43 13.12
C SER A 194 6.75 5.05 11.97
N GLN A 195 6.41 4.76 10.71
CA GLN A 195 6.96 5.51 9.57
C GLN A 195 6.62 7.01 9.62
N GLU A 196 5.49 7.35 10.25
CA GLU A 196 4.93 8.71 10.21
C GLU A 196 5.24 9.52 11.46
N GLU A 197 5.62 8.87 12.55
CA GLU A 197 5.81 9.47 13.86
C GLU A 197 7.03 8.85 14.54
N HIS A 198 7.97 9.71 14.93
CA HIS A 198 9.14 9.32 15.69
C HIS A 198 8.79 9.17 17.18
N ALA A 199 9.31 8.13 17.82
CA ALA A 199 9.35 8.00 19.26
C ALA A 199 10.76 7.60 19.71
N GLU A 200 11.16 8.07 20.89
CA GLU A 200 12.44 7.67 21.48
C GLU A 200 12.51 6.13 21.60
N PRO A 201 13.61 5.49 21.16
CA PRO A 201 13.73 4.03 21.17
C PRO A 201 13.62 3.45 22.58
N ARG A 202 12.60 2.62 22.80
CA ARG A 202 12.36 1.90 24.07
C ARG A 202 12.29 0.40 23.81
N ALA A 203 12.79 -0.37 24.76
CA ALA A 203 12.62 -1.81 24.72
C ALA A 203 11.20 -2.17 25.18
N VAL A 204 10.51 -3.01 24.42
CA VAL A 204 9.11 -3.35 24.63
C VAL A 204 8.86 -4.85 24.56
N LEU A 205 7.87 -5.33 25.31
CA LEU A 205 7.25 -6.64 25.14
C LEU A 205 6.09 -6.50 24.17
N VAL A 206 6.14 -7.23 23.06
CA VAL A 206 5.12 -7.27 22.02
C VAL A 206 4.35 -8.58 22.13
N PHE A 207 3.03 -8.52 22.27
CA PHE A 207 2.18 -9.72 22.40
C PHE A 207 0.73 -9.42 22.07
N GLU A 208 -0.03 -10.47 21.74
CA GLU A 208 -1.49 -10.36 21.61
C GLU A 208 -2.14 -10.56 22.98
N ALA A 209 -3.13 -9.71 23.29
CA ALA A 209 -4.00 -9.82 24.45
C ALA A 209 -5.45 -10.04 23.99
N GLN A 210 -6.15 -10.96 24.66
CA GLN A 210 -7.53 -11.31 24.32
C GLN A 210 -8.39 -11.44 25.58
N VAL A 211 -9.60 -10.88 25.56
CA VAL A 211 -10.64 -11.15 26.55
C VAL A 211 -11.95 -11.49 25.84
N GLY A 212 -12.76 -12.36 26.46
CA GLY A 212 -13.98 -12.89 25.85
C GLY A 212 -13.67 -13.87 24.71
N GLY A 213 -14.69 -14.16 23.92
CA GLY A 213 -14.56 -15.01 22.73
C GLY A 213 -15.38 -14.46 21.57
N GLY A 214 -14.94 -14.71 20.35
CA GLY A 214 -15.56 -14.16 19.13
C GLY A 214 -17.03 -14.53 18.91
N TRP A 215 -17.60 -15.42 19.73
CA TRP A 215 -19.02 -15.75 19.77
C TRP A 215 -19.88 -14.71 20.53
N ASN A 216 -19.28 -13.84 21.33
CA ASN A 216 -19.96 -12.73 22.00
C ASN A 216 -19.25 -11.41 21.70
N PRO A 217 -19.67 -10.68 20.67
CA PRO A 217 -19.01 -9.44 20.27
C PRO A 217 -19.08 -8.34 21.34
N ASP A 218 -20.06 -8.38 22.26
CA ASP A 218 -20.23 -7.37 23.30
C ASP A 218 -19.11 -7.40 24.37
N ASN A 219 -18.38 -8.51 24.47
CA ASN A 219 -17.30 -8.68 25.44
C ASN A 219 -15.99 -9.19 24.83
N TYR A 220 -15.92 -9.33 23.51
CA TYR A 220 -14.73 -9.78 22.81
C TYR A 220 -13.82 -8.59 22.51
N GLN A 221 -12.59 -8.64 23.02
CA GLN A 221 -11.53 -7.71 22.66
C GLN A 221 -10.29 -8.50 22.30
N LYS A 222 -9.63 -8.11 21.20
CA LYS A 222 -8.34 -8.65 20.78
C LYS A 222 -7.45 -7.51 20.33
N ALA A 223 -6.27 -7.38 20.92
CA ALA A 223 -5.32 -6.32 20.59
C ALA A 223 -3.88 -6.83 20.61
N GLU A 224 -3.00 -6.22 19.83
CA GLU A 224 -1.54 -6.30 19.99
C GLU A 224 -1.10 -5.17 20.93
N LEU A 225 -0.39 -5.50 22.00
CA LEU A 225 0.14 -4.54 22.97
C LEU A 225 1.65 -4.45 22.86
N LEU A 226 2.17 -3.23 22.93
CA LEU A 226 3.58 -2.95 23.16
C LEU A 226 3.71 -2.35 24.55
N VAL A 227 4.33 -3.11 25.45
CA VAL A 227 4.49 -2.72 26.84
C VAL A 227 5.95 -2.43 27.10
N ASP A 228 6.27 -1.26 27.68
CA ASP A 228 7.62 -0.93 28.09
C ASP A 228 8.18 -2.02 29.02
N ALA A 229 9.31 -2.60 28.63
CA ALA A 229 9.85 -3.79 29.26
C ALA A 229 10.44 -3.54 30.66
N GLU A 230 10.60 -2.28 31.09
CA GLU A 230 11.10 -1.91 32.41
C GLU A 230 9.98 -1.48 33.36
N THR A 231 9.03 -0.68 32.86
CA THR A 231 7.99 -0.03 33.67
C THR A 231 6.64 -0.73 33.64
N GLY A 232 6.36 -1.53 32.60
CA GLY A 232 5.03 -2.10 32.37
C GLY A 232 4.01 -1.12 31.77
N GLU A 233 4.44 0.08 31.39
CA GLU A 233 3.59 1.08 30.71
C GLU A 233 3.17 0.58 29.32
N ILE A 234 1.88 0.66 28.98
CA ILE A 234 1.40 0.35 27.62
C ILE A 234 1.74 1.55 26.73
N LEU A 235 2.65 1.36 25.78
CA LEU A 235 3.11 2.41 24.86
C LEU A 235 2.28 2.46 23.58
N PHE A 236 1.79 1.30 23.14
CA PHE A 236 0.99 1.19 21.92
C PHE A 236 -0.02 0.04 22.07
N GLU A 237 -1.22 0.27 21.53
CA GLU A 237 -2.29 -0.71 21.45
C GLU A 237 -2.84 -0.69 20.03
N LYS A 238 -2.80 -1.83 19.35
CA LYS A 238 -3.40 -2.01 18.04
C LYS A 238 -4.57 -2.98 18.15
N ASN A 239 -5.77 -2.49 17.84
CA ASN A 239 -6.94 -3.35 17.76
C ASN A 239 -6.76 -4.38 16.63
N LEU A 240 -6.93 -5.67 16.96
CA LEU A 240 -6.82 -6.79 16.01
C LEU A 240 -8.19 -7.34 15.61
N ILE A 241 -9.29 -6.78 16.12
CA ILE A 241 -10.62 -7.13 15.64
C ILE A 241 -10.94 -6.30 14.41
N LEU A 242 -10.97 -6.97 13.26
CA LEU A 242 -11.46 -6.41 12.01
C LEU A 242 -12.99 -6.49 12.04
N HIS A 243 -13.65 -5.35 12.25
CA HIS A 243 -15.11 -5.26 12.22
C HIS A 243 -15.59 -4.77 10.86
N ALA A 244 -16.40 -5.59 10.20
CA ALA A 244 -17.41 -5.13 9.26
C ALA A 244 -18.75 -5.64 9.77
N ASP A 245 -19.73 -4.75 9.91
CA ASP A 245 -21.10 -5.17 10.21
C ASP A 245 -21.69 -5.93 9.03
N GLY A 246 -21.32 -5.56 7.80
CA GLY A 246 -21.85 -6.16 6.60
C GLY A 246 -21.09 -5.80 5.33
N THR A 247 -21.66 -6.24 4.21
CA THR A 247 -21.10 -6.02 2.87
C THR A 247 -22.13 -5.41 1.94
N VAL A 248 -21.68 -4.55 1.03
CA VAL A 248 -22.43 -4.13 -0.14
C VAL A 248 -21.71 -4.65 -1.36
N SER A 249 -22.42 -5.44 -2.16
CA SER A 249 -21.92 -6.07 -3.37
C SER A 249 -22.94 -5.93 -4.50
N GLY A 250 -22.52 -6.21 -5.72
CA GLY A 250 -23.39 -6.29 -6.89
C GLY A 250 -22.91 -7.38 -7.84
N VAL A 251 -23.84 -8.03 -8.57
CA VAL A 251 -23.46 -8.92 -9.67
C VAL A 251 -23.02 -8.06 -10.86
N ALA A 252 -21.71 -8.07 -11.12
CA ALA A 252 -21.01 -7.21 -12.07
C ALA A 252 -20.20 -8.05 -13.07
N THR A 253 -19.90 -7.49 -14.24
CA THR A 253 -19.06 -8.13 -15.26
C THR A 253 -17.60 -8.24 -14.79
N GLU A 254 -17.01 -9.43 -14.86
CA GLU A 254 -15.71 -9.74 -14.22
C GLU A 254 -14.49 -9.11 -14.91
N SER A 255 -14.58 -8.83 -16.20
CA SER A 255 -13.46 -8.45 -17.07
C SER A 255 -13.77 -7.17 -17.86
N SER A 256 -12.89 -6.83 -18.78
CA SER A 256 -12.96 -5.62 -19.62
C SER A 256 -14.02 -5.68 -20.74
N GLY A 257 -14.58 -6.87 -21.02
CA GLY A 257 -15.55 -7.07 -22.07
C GLY A 257 -16.96 -6.62 -21.70
N ALA A 258 -17.83 -6.58 -22.71
CA ALA A 258 -19.24 -6.32 -22.51
C ALA A 258 -19.95 -7.52 -21.85
N ASP A 259 -21.12 -7.27 -21.27
CA ASP A 259 -21.96 -8.28 -20.62
C ASP A 259 -22.36 -9.46 -21.52
N THR A 260 -22.38 -9.25 -22.83
CA THR A 260 -22.63 -10.32 -23.82
C THR A 260 -21.47 -11.30 -23.99
N CYS A 261 -20.27 -10.96 -23.51
CA CYS A 261 -19.03 -11.69 -23.79
C CYS A 261 -18.30 -12.17 -22.53
N ASP A 262 -18.56 -11.56 -21.38
CA ASP A 262 -17.90 -11.86 -20.13
C ASP A 262 -18.91 -12.27 -19.04
N PRO A 263 -18.54 -13.23 -18.17
CA PRO A 263 -19.39 -13.67 -17.08
C PRO A 263 -19.57 -12.57 -16.02
N GLU A 264 -20.65 -12.68 -15.25
CA GLU A 264 -20.90 -11.81 -14.11
C GLU A 264 -20.92 -12.56 -12.79
N SER A 265 -20.31 -11.96 -11.77
CA SER A 265 -20.27 -12.50 -10.42
C SER A 265 -20.37 -11.40 -9.37
N ALA A 266 -20.67 -11.82 -8.14
CA ALA A 266 -20.80 -10.90 -7.03
C ALA A 266 -19.44 -10.27 -6.70
N THR A 267 -19.37 -8.95 -6.81
CA THR A 267 -18.19 -8.14 -6.49
C THR A 267 -18.56 -7.07 -5.47
N GLY A 268 -17.66 -6.80 -4.52
CA GLY A 268 -17.83 -5.72 -3.54
C GLY A 268 -17.96 -4.36 -4.23
N LEU A 269 -18.84 -3.49 -3.73
CA LEU A 269 -19.06 -2.16 -4.28
C LEU A 269 -18.32 -1.11 -3.44
N PRO A 270 -17.19 -0.56 -3.93
CA PRO A 270 -16.36 0.36 -3.17
C PRO A 270 -17.13 1.62 -2.78
N TYR A 271 -16.98 2.08 -1.53
CA TYR A 271 -17.51 3.37 -1.07
C TYR A 271 -19.03 3.53 -1.19
N ALA A 272 -19.76 2.42 -1.32
CA ALA A 272 -21.22 2.42 -1.43
C ALA A 272 -21.86 2.95 -0.16
N LYS A 273 -22.90 3.77 -0.32
CA LYS A 273 -23.63 4.38 0.81
C LYS A 273 -24.65 3.39 1.35
N VAL A 274 -24.60 3.19 2.66
CA VAL A 274 -25.56 2.38 3.41
C VAL A 274 -26.21 3.25 4.46
N THR A 275 -27.52 3.14 4.62
CA THR A 275 -28.23 3.85 5.69
C THR A 275 -29.05 2.90 6.56
N ARG A 276 -29.10 3.17 7.86
CA ARG A 276 -29.81 2.35 8.87
C ARG A 276 -30.39 3.24 9.95
N GLY A 277 -31.72 3.24 10.12
CA GLY A 277 -32.36 4.00 11.20
C GLY A 277 -32.00 5.50 11.22
N GLY A 278 -31.72 6.10 10.07
CA GLY A 278 -31.28 7.50 9.93
C GLY A 278 -29.76 7.71 9.93
N ASN A 279 -28.97 6.72 10.32
CA ASN A 279 -27.51 6.77 10.21
C ASN A 279 -27.07 6.50 8.77
N THR A 280 -25.92 7.06 8.38
CA THR A 280 -25.27 6.82 7.09
C THR A 280 -23.84 6.34 7.31
N ALA A 281 -23.43 5.31 6.59
CA ALA A 281 -22.06 4.85 6.49
C ALA A 281 -21.68 4.65 5.01
N TYR A 282 -20.38 4.65 4.72
CA TYR A 282 -19.84 4.31 3.42
C TYR A 282 -18.98 3.06 3.55
N ALA A 283 -19.08 2.16 2.58
CA ALA A 283 -18.25 0.97 2.53
C ALA A 283 -16.77 1.31 2.27
N ASP A 284 -15.86 0.41 2.61
CA ASP A 284 -14.45 0.51 2.23
C ASP A 284 -14.23 0.14 0.75
N ALA A 285 -12.97 0.07 0.32
CA ALA A 285 -12.59 -0.28 -1.05
C ALA A 285 -13.00 -1.71 -1.47
N ASN A 286 -13.34 -2.59 -0.52
CA ASN A 286 -13.77 -3.96 -0.75
C ASN A 286 -15.29 -4.13 -0.61
N GLY A 287 -16.03 -3.05 -0.33
CA GLY A 287 -17.48 -3.11 -0.10
C GLY A 287 -17.89 -3.48 1.32
N ASN A 288 -16.98 -3.49 2.30
CA ASN A 288 -17.32 -3.76 3.70
C ASN A 288 -17.73 -2.46 4.43
N PHE A 289 -18.73 -2.51 5.32
CA PHE A 289 -19.14 -1.33 6.09
C PHE A 289 -19.41 -1.67 7.56
N THR A 290 -19.38 -0.62 8.39
CA THR A 290 -19.81 -0.65 9.80
C THR A 290 -20.79 0.51 10.01
N ILE A 291 -21.97 0.22 10.54
CA ILE A 291 -23.05 1.19 10.76
C ILE A 291 -23.85 0.86 12.02
N SER A 292 -23.85 1.82 12.94
CA SER A 292 -24.66 1.75 14.16
C SER A 292 -26.15 2.00 13.88
N GLY A 293 -27.02 1.63 14.82
CA GLY A 293 -28.46 1.86 14.74
C GLY A 293 -29.28 0.58 14.63
N SER A 294 -30.59 0.72 14.46
CA SER A 294 -31.54 -0.40 14.34
C SER A 294 -32.47 -0.20 13.14
N GLY A 295 -33.20 -1.25 12.77
CA GLY A 295 -34.05 -1.27 11.58
C GLY A 295 -33.32 -1.76 10.33
N ASN A 296 -34.02 -1.64 9.19
CA ASN A 296 -33.53 -2.11 7.90
C ASN A 296 -32.37 -1.26 7.40
N LEU A 297 -31.42 -1.94 6.76
CA LEU A 297 -30.43 -1.32 5.91
C LEU A 297 -31.08 -0.96 4.58
N THR A 298 -30.74 0.22 4.07
CA THR A 298 -31.07 0.62 2.72
C THR A 298 -29.82 1.02 1.96
N SER A 299 -29.73 0.59 0.71
CA SER A 299 -28.63 0.86 -0.21
C SER A 299 -29.17 1.12 -1.61
N LYS A 300 -28.53 2.03 -2.32
CA LYS A 300 -28.72 2.31 -3.75
C LYS A 300 -27.36 2.25 -4.43
N LEU A 301 -27.32 2.36 -5.76
CA LEU A 301 -26.08 2.48 -6.53
C LEU A 301 -25.55 3.93 -6.44
N GLU A 302 -25.35 4.38 -5.21
CA GLU A 302 -24.80 5.68 -4.86
C GLU A 302 -23.80 5.50 -3.71
N GLY A 303 -22.77 6.33 -3.70
CA GLY A 303 -21.68 6.23 -2.73
C GLY A 303 -21.08 7.58 -2.43
N GLN A 304 -19.86 7.55 -1.90
CA GLN A 304 -19.12 8.77 -1.57
C GLN A 304 -18.77 9.56 -2.83
N TRP A 305 -18.30 8.86 -3.87
CA TRP A 305 -17.71 9.49 -5.06
C TRP A 305 -18.64 9.56 -6.25
N PHE A 306 -19.53 8.59 -6.41
CA PHE A 306 -20.39 8.47 -7.58
C PHE A 306 -21.85 8.26 -7.18
N LYS A 307 -22.75 8.74 -8.03
CA LYS A 307 -24.18 8.46 -7.95
C LYS A 307 -24.67 7.99 -9.31
N VAL A 308 -25.14 6.75 -9.38
CA VAL A 308 -25.78 6.23 -10.59
C VAL A 308 -27.22 6.71 -10.66
N ASN A 309 -27.66 7.11 -11.85
CA ASN A 309 -29.07 7.37 -12.15
C ASN A 309 -29.49 6.48 -13.33
N ASN A 310 -30.61 5.77 -13.18
CA ASN A 310 -31.19 4.95 -14.23
C ASN A 310 -32.23 5.76 -15.02
N ASN A 311 -31.91 6.11 -16.26
CA ASN A 311 -32.77 6.91 -17.13
C ASN A 311 -33.87 6.09 -17.82
N ASN A 312 -33.86 4.75 -17.68
CA ASN A 312 -34.81 3.85 -18.32
C ASN A 312 -35.76 3.16 -17.33
N GLY A 313 -35.73 3.56 -16.05
CA GLY A 313 -36.55 2.96 -15.01
C GLY A 313 -36.31 3.58 -13.64
N SER A 314 -36.64 2.83 -12.59
CA SER A 314 -36.30 3.20 -11.23
C SER A 314 -34.87 2.79 -10.91
N ASP A 315 -34.14 3.62 -10.18
CA ASP A 315 -32.82 3.26 -9.64
C ASP A 315 -32.90 1.98 -8.79
N SER A 316 -31.86 1.16 -8.86
CA SER A 316 -31.71 0.01 -7.98
C SER A 316 -31.68 0.46 -6.51
N SER A 317 -32.57 -0.10 -5.71
CA SER A 317 -32.70 0.20 -4.29
C SER A 317 -33.04 -1.08 -3.53
N ILE A 318 -32.25 -1.40 -2.52
CA ILE A 318 -32.47 -2.54 -1.61
C ILE A 318 -32.85 -1.99 -0.23
N SER A 319 -33.82 -2.63 0.41
CA SER A 319 -34.19 -2.41 1.82
C SER A 319 -34.38 -3.75 2.49
N GLN A 320 -33.51 -4.12 3.44
CA GLN A 320 -33.54 -5.43 4.09
C GLN A 320 -33.02 -5.38 5.53
N SER A 321 -33.31 -6.42 6.31
CA SER A 321 -32.76 -6.58 7.66
C SER A 321 -31.38 -7.24 7.68
N GLY A 322 -31.02 -7.99 6.64
CA GLY A 322 -29.73 -8.66 6.53
C GLY A 322 -28.57 -7.70 6.25
N LEU A 323 -27.41 -7.98 6.82
CA LEU A 323 -26.23 -7.10 6.74
C LEU A 323 -25.47 -7.20 5.41
N ASN A 324 -25.72 -8.24 4.62
CA ASN A 324 -25.09 -8.44 3.31
C ASN A 324 -26.05 -8.07 2.18
N ILE A 325 -25.77 -6.94 1.53
CA ILE A 325 -26.54 -6.38 0.42
C ILE A 325 -25.92 -6.87 -0.89
N LEU A 326 -26.75 -7.43 -1.77
CA LEU A 326 -26.35 -7.83 -3.12
C LEU A 326 -27.29 -7.18 -4.15
N HIS A 327 -26.80 -6.13 -4.81
CA HIS A 327 -27.47 -5.51 -5.94
C HIS A 327 -27.44 -6.41 -7.18
N ASN A 328 -28.48 -6.27 -8.02
CA ASN A 328 -28.62 -7.04 -9.26
C ASN A 328 -28.52 -8.57 -9.07
N SER A 329 -28.99 -9.10 -7.93
CA SER A 329 -28.83 -10.53 -7.58
C SER A 329 -29.46 -11.50 -8.59
N SER A 330 -30.58 -11.11 -9.24
CA SER A 330 -31.19 -11.93 -10.30
C SER A 330 -30.47 -11.83 -11.64
N ASN A 331 -29.65 -10.79 -11.83
CA ASN A 331 -28.98 -10.41 -13.08
C ASN A 331 -29.86 -10.53 -14.35
N SER A 332 -31.16 -10.25 -14.23
CA SER A 332 -32.14 -10.52 -15.29
C SER A 332 -32.47 -9.31 -16.15
N SER A 333 -31.85 -8.15 -15.89
CA SER A 333 -32.11 -6.89 -16.59
C SER A 333 -30.80 -6.20 -16.92
N GLU A 334 -30.61 -5.84 -18.19
CA GLU A 334 -29.44 -5.06 -18.60
C GLU A 334 -29.37 -3.70 -17.89
N TYR A 335 -30.51 -3.12 -17.49
CA TYR A 335 -30.54 -1.80 -16.86
C TYR A 335 -29.93 -1.84 -15.46
N TYR A 336 -30.32 -2.81 -14.64
CA TYR A 336 -29.73 -2.98 -13.30
C TYR A 336 -28.28 -3.46 -13.36
N ARG A 337 -27.92 -4.26 -14.39
CA ARG A 337 -26.52 -4.62 -14.64
C ARG A 337 -25.67 -3.43 -15.03
N ALA A 338 -26.19 -2.54 -15.90
CA ALA A 338 -25.56 -1.29 -16.26
C ALA A 338 -25.33 -0.40 -15.03
N GLU A 339 -26.30 -0.33 -14.10
CA GLU A 339 -26.12 0.44 -12.86
C GLU A 339 -24.96 -0.09 -12.00
N VAL A 340 -24.90 -1.41 -11.79
CA VAL A 340 -23.83 -2.04 -11.00
C VAL A 340 -22.46 -1.84 -11.67
N ASN A 341 -22.36 -2.10 -12.98
CA ASN A 341 -21.12 -1.93 -13.72
C ASN A 341 -20.67 -0.47 -13.75
N GLY A 342 -21.59 0.47 -14.02
CA GLY A 342 -21.31 1.90 -14.03
C GLY A 342 -20.78 2.39 -12.69
N TYR A 343 -21.40 1.98 -11.58
CA TYR A 343 -20.93 2.32 -10.24
C TYR A 343 -19.54 1.73 -9.94
N LEU A 344 -19.36 0.43 -10.16
CA LEU A 344 -18.12 -0.27 -9.83
C LEU A 344 -16.93 0.26 -10.62
N GLN A 345 -17.08 0.33 -11.95
CA GLN A 345 -15.97 0.70 -12.84
C GLN A 345 -15.58 2.17 -12.68
N SER A 346 -16.53 3.06 -12.35
CA SER A 346 -16.23 4.46 -12.03
C SER A 346 -15.33 4.60 -10.80
N ASN A 347 -15.58 3.80 -9.74
CA ASN A 347 -14.72 3.78 -8.57
C ASN A 347 -13.34 3.16 -8.87
N ILE A 348 -13.29 2.10 -9.67
CA ILE A 348 -12.01 1.46 -10.08
C ILE A 348 -11.11 2.46 -10.82
N VAL A 349 -11.63 3.16 -11.85
CA VAL A 349 -10.82 4.12 -12.62
C VAL A 349 -10.40 5.32 -11.78
N ARG A 350 -11.26 5.79 -10.86
CA ARG A 350 -10.92 6.86 -9.92
C ARG A 350 -9.75 6.45 -9.02
N ASP A 351 -9.83 5.28 -8.41
CA ASP A 351 -8.80 4.80 -7.49
C ASP A 351 -7.50 4.52 -8.23
N PHE A 352 -7.56 3.95 -9.43
CA PHE A 352 -6.40 3.79 -10.31
C PHE A 352 -5.72 5.13 -10.61
N ALA A 353 -6.50 6.19 -10.90
CA ALA A 353 -5.97 7.51 -11.16
C ALA A 353 -5.27 8.11 -9.93
N LEU A 354 -5.88 8.00 -8.75
CA LEU A 354 -5.34 8.55 -7.51
C LEU A 354 -4.19 7.73 -6.93
N GLU A 355 -4.12 6.43 -7.22
CA GLU A 355 -2.96 5.59 -6.89
C GLU A 355 -1.70 6.11 -7.60
N HIS A 356 -1.83 6.48 -8.88
CA HIS A 356 -0.70 6.93 -9.70
C HIS A 356 -0.46 8.44 -9.63
N ALA A 357 -1.49 9.22 -9.29
CA ALA A 357 -1.45 10.66 -9.15
C ALA A 357 -2.32 11.13 -7.97
N PRO A 358 -1.87 11.00 -6.71
CA PRO A 358 -2.67 11.37 -5.54
C PRO A 358 -3.13 12.84 -5.52
N GLY A 359 -2.36 13.72 -6.17
CA GLY A 359 -2.67 15.14 -6.31
C GLY A 359 -3.46 15.51 -7.58
N PHE A 360 -4.10 14.55 -8.25
CA PHE A 360 -4.84 14.83 -9.48
C PHE A 360 -5.96 15.87 -9.22
N PRO A 361 -6.07 16.95 -10.01
CA PRO A 361 -7.05 18.01 -9.76
C PRO A 361 -8.49 17.50 -9.70
N THR A 362 -9.28 18.01 -8.76
CA THR A 362 -10.72 17.70 -8.57
C THR A 362 -11.04 16.27 -8.12
N ILE A 363 -10.47 15.24 -8.75
CA ILE A 363 -10.83 13.82 -8.59
C ILE A 363 -10.73 13.33 -7.13
N GLY A 364 -9.70 13.77 -6.39
CA GLY A 364 -9.48 13.37 -5.00
C GLY A 364 -10.57 13.86 -4.03
N SER A 365 -11.21 14.99 -4.34
CA SER A 365 -12.21 15.64 -3.45
C SER A 365 -13.63 15.67 -4.01
N GLN A 366 -13.84 15.32 -5.28
CA GLN A 366 -15.14 15.36 -5.92
C GLN A 366 -16.03 14.23 -5.40
N THR A 367 -17.20 14.59 -4.88
CA THR A 367 -18.20 13.65 -4.37
C THR A 367 -19.43 13.61 -5.28
N SER A 368 -20.12 12.47 -5.29
CA SER A 368 -21.39 12.26 -6.00
C SER A 368 -21.38 12.65 -7.49
N PHE A 369 -20.29 12.40 -8.20
CA PHE A 369 -20.22 12.57 -9.65
C PHE A 369 -21.28 11.69 -10.36
N PRO A 370 -22.12 12.26 -11.24
CA PRO A 370 -23.22 11.50 -11.85
C PRO A 370 -22.76 10.49 -12.90
N VAL A 371 -23.32 9.29 -12.83
CA VAL A 371 -23.14 8.19 -13.77
C VAL A 371 -24.52 7.81 -14.30
N ASN A 372 -24.87 8.25 -15.50
CA ASN A 372 -26.21 8.04 -16.05
C ASN A 372 -26.21 6.81 -16.96
N VAL A 373 -27.07 5.85 -16.66
CA VAL A 373 -27.24 4.64 -17.47
C VAL A 373 -28.63 4.61 -18.09
N GLY A 374 -28.78 3.89 -19.20
CA GLY A 374 -30.04 3.84 -19.93
C GLY A 374 -30.42 5.16 -20.59
N VAL A 375 -29.43 5.98 -20.92
CA VAL A 375 -29.63 7.20 -21.71
C VAL A 375 -30.10 6.82 -23.12
N SER A 376 -31.06 7.57 -23.65
CA SER A 376 -31.68 7.25 -24.95
C SER A 376 -30.65 7.31 -26.08
N GLY A 377 -30.57 6.22 -26.84
CA GLY A 377 -29.62 6.06 -27.94
C GLY A 377 -29.11 4.63 -28.00
N THR A 378 -28.23 4.35 -28.96
CA THR A 378 -27.55 3.06 -29.13
C THR A 378 -26.12 3.28 -29.63
N CYS A 379 -25.21 2.35 -29.33
CA CYS A 379 -23.84 2.36 -29.86
C CYS A 379 -22.99 3.60 -29.53
N ASN A 380 -23.25 4.27 -28.41
CA ASN A 380 -22.41 5.37 -27.95
C ASN A 380 -22.42 5.50 -26.43
N ALA A 381 -21.42 6.19 -25.90
CA ALA A 381 -21.37 6.73 -24.55
C ALA A 381 -20.76 8.13 -24.64
N PHE A 382 -20.95 8.97 -23.63
CA PHE A 382 -20.34 10.30 -23.64
C PHE A 382 -20.16 10.92 -22.25
N TYR A 383 -19.11 11.72 -22.13
CA TYR A 383 -18.95 12.73 -21.10
C TYR A 383 -19.49 14.09 -21.57
N ASP A 384 -20.24 14.80 -20.71
CA ASP A 384 -20.89 16.09 -21.06
C ASP A 384 -20.42 17.29 -20.23
N TYR A 385 -19.20 17.24 -19.70
CA TYR A 385 -18.66 18.18 -18.70
C TYR A 385 -19.20 18.03 -17.28
N SER A 386 -20.34 17.36 -17.09
CA SER A 386 -21.02 17.25 -15.78
C SER A 386 -21.27 15.81 -15.32
N SER A 387 -21.28 14.87 -16.25
CA SER A 387 -21.63 13.47 -16.02
C SER A 387 -21.06 12.56 -17.11
N ILE A 388 -21.00 11.27 -16.83
CA ILE A 388 -20.75 10.23 -17.84
C ILE A 388 -22.07 9.50 -18.13
N ASN A 389 -22.34 9.23 -19.41
CA ASN A 389 -23.64 8.82 -19.92
C ASN A 389 -23.52 7.60 -20.82
N PHE A 390 -24.31 6.56 -20.54
CA PHE A 390 -24.22 5.27 -21.21
C PHE A 390 -25.55 4.85 -21.82
N TYR A 391 -25.50 4.40 -23.07
CA TYR A 391 -26.64 3.92 -23.84
C TYR A 391 -26.93 2.43 -23.61
N ASN A 392 -28.20 2.07 -23.79
CA ASN A 392 -28.69 0.69 -23.75
C ASN A 392 -28.15 -0.15 -24.90
N ALA A 393 -28.27 -1.48 -24.79
CA ALA A 393 -28.02 -2.36 -25.91
C ALA A 393 -28.99 -2.07 -27.07
N GLY A 394 -28.49 -2.15 -28.30
CA GLY A 394 -29.28 -1.88 -29.50
C GLY A 394 -28.42 -1.52 -30.70
N GLY A 395 -29.01 -1.57 -31.90
CA GLY A 395 -28.29 -1.26 -33.15
C GLY A 395 -27.12 -2.20 -33.47
N GLY A 396 -27.05 -3.38 -32.82
CA GLY A 396 -25.94 -4.33 -32.90
C GLY A 396 -24.85 -4.14 -31.85
N CYS A 397 -24.98 -3.16 -30.94
CA CYS A 397 -24.05 -2.93 -29.84
C CYS A 397 -24.63 -3.43 -28.51
N SER A 398 -23.74 -3.91 -27.64
CA SER A 398 -24.08 -4.20 -26.24
C SER A 398 -24.34 -2.89 -25.46
N ASN A 399 -24.88 -3.03 -24.25
CA ASN A 399 -24.99 -1.90 -23.33
C ASN A 399 -23.61 -1.30 -23.08
N THR A 400 -23.50 0.03 -23.06
CA THR A 400 -22.20 0.72 -23.03
C THR A 400 -21.68 1.00 -21.62
N ALA A 401 -22.47 0.72 -20.58
CA ALA A 401 -22.05 0.86 -19.17
C ALA A 401 -21.21 -0.34 -18.71
N PHE A 402 -20.02 -0.53 -19.30
CA PHE A 402 -19.07 -1.57 -18.90
C PHE A 402 -17.62 -1.06 -18.93
N SER A 403 -16.76 -1.75 -18.18
CA SER A 403 -15.36 -1.44 -17.88
C SER A 403 -14.70 -0.36 -18.74
N VAL A 404 -14.15 -0.72 -19.90
CA VAL A 404 -13.30 0.17 -20.70
C VAL A 404 -14.04 1.41 -21.21
N VAL A 405 -15.34 1.31 -21.45
CA VAL A 405 -16.15 2.45 -21.89
C VAL A 405 -16.38 3.40 -20.72
N VAL A 406 -16.70 2.88 -19.53
CA VAL A 406 -16.80 3.70 -18.31
C VAL A 406 -15.48 4.43 -18.03
N HIS A 407 -14.36 3.72 -18.16
CA HIS A 407 -13.04 4.30 -17.97
C HIS A 407 -12.72 5.37 -19.03
N HIS A 408 -13.13 5.15 -20.28
CA HIS A 408 -12.96 6.11 -21.37
C HIS A 408 -13.71 7.42 -21.08
N GLU A 409 -15.00 7.33 -20.74
CA GLU A 409 -15.82 8.51 -20.44
C GLU A 409 -15.35 9.23 -19.18
N TYR A 410 -14.91 8.49 -18.15
CA TYR A 410 -14.32 9.13 -16.97
C TYR A 410 -12.93 9.73 -17.28
N GLY A 411 -12.17 9.15 -18.21
CA GLY A 411 -10.92 9.69 -18.71
C GLY A 411 -11.12 11.07 -19.36
N HIS A 412 -12.20 11.25 -20.11
CA HIS A 412 -12.62 12.56 -20.60
C HIS A 412 -12.81 13.57 -19.46
N HIS A 413 -13.50 13.18 -18.38
CA HIS A 413 -13.62 14.04 -17.19
C HIS A 413 -12.25 14.43 -16.60
N MET A 414 -11.36 13.45 -16.44
CA MET A 414 -10.00 13.67 -15.93
C MET A 414 -9.21 14.66 -16.78
N VAL A 415 -9.26 14.53 -18.11
CA VAL A 415 -8.60 15.46 -19.04
C VAL A 415 -9.13 16.88 -18.87
N ALA A 416 -10.46 17.03 -18.78
CA ALA A 416 -11.11 18.33 -18.64
C ALA A 416 -10.73 19.03 -17.32
N VAL A 417 -10.74 18.33 -16.19
CA VAL A 417 -10.40 18.93 -14.89
C VAL A 417 -8.91 19.18 -14.71
N ALA A 418 -8.06 18.52 -15.50
CA ALA A 418 -6.63 18.81 -15.57
C ALA A 418 -6.31 20.08 -16.40
N GLY A 419 -7.32 20.73 -16.98
CA GLY A 419 -7.14 21.97 -17.76
C GLY A 419 -6.64 21.77 -19.18
N SER A 420 -6.63 20.53 -19.66
CA SER A 420 -6.43 20.25 -21.09
C SER A 420 -7.80 20.26 -21.76
N GLY A 421 -7.98 21.10 -22.78
CA GLY A 421 -9.15 21.01 -23.66
C GLY A 421 -9.21 19.64 -24.32
N GLN A 422 -10.42 19.14 -24.56
CA GLN A 422 -10.64 17.91 -25.33
C GLN A 422 -10.67 18.18 -26.83
#